data_AF-A0A967VSE1-F1
#
_entry.id   AF-A0A967VSE1-F1
#
_cell.length_a   1.000
_cell.length_b   1.000
_cell.length_c   1.000
_cell.angle_alpha   90.00
_cell.angle_beta   90.00
_cell.angle_gamma   90.00
#
_symmetry.space_group_name_H-M   'P 1'
#
loop_
_entity.id
_entity.type
_entity.pdbx_description
1 polymer ?
#
loop_
_entity_poly.entity_id
_entity_poly.type
_entity_poly.pdbx_seq_one_letter_code
_entity_poly.pdbx_strand_id
1 'polypeptide(L)' 'LQRLIGEHIRVETRLADEELRVRADRGQLEQVLINLVVNARDAMPDGGTLKLETHALRLAASDDRLERWELEPGGY' A
#
# COMPACT_ATOMS: atom_id res chain seq x y z
N LEU A 1 -3.25 0.50 -14.24
CA LEU A 1 -2.23 1.26 -13.48
C LEU A 1 -1.30 2.05 -14.39
N GLN A 2 -0.52 1.42 -15.29
CA GLN A 2 0.43 2.15 -16.16
C GLN A 2 -0.19 3.33 -16.96
N ARG A 3 -1.39 3.17 -17.53
CA ARG A 3 -2.08 4.25 -18.26
C ARG A 3 -2.55 5.41 -17.38
N LEU A 4 -2.68 5.22 -16.06
CA LEU A 4 -3.14 6.25 -15.11
C LEU A 4 -1.97 7.06 -14.52
N ILE A 5 -0.77 6.48 -14.53
CA ILE A 5 0.40 6.96 -13.80
C ILE A 5 1.27 7.91 -14.65
N GLY A 6 1.22 7.79 -15.97
CA GLY A 6 2.04 8.59 -16.88
C GLY A 6 3.44 8.01 -17.07
N GLU A 7 4.11 8.38 -18.17
CA GLU A 7 5.36 7.76 -18.62
C GLU A 7 6.58 8.15 -17.77
N HIS A 8 6.47 9.24 -16.99
CA HIS A 8 7.57 9.79 -16.18
C HIS A 8 7.63 9.22 -14.75
N ILE A 9 6.68 8.36 -14.37
CA ILE A 9 6.66 7.73 -13.04
C ILE A 9 6.91 6.22 -13.21
N ARG A 10 8.01 5.75 -12.62
CA ARG A 10 8.34 4.32 -12.55
C ARG A 10 7.50 3.66 -11.46
N VAL A 11 6.87 2.54 -11.78
CA VAL A 11 6.16 1.73 -10.78
C VAL A 11 7.01 0.54 -10.40
N GLU A 12 7.27 0.38 -9.11
CA GLU A 12 7.96 -0.78 -8.55
C GLU A 12 7.04 -1.49 -7.58
N THR A 13 6.97 -2.81 -7.68
CA THR A 13 6.20 -3.66 -6.75
C THR A 13 7.16 -4.56 -5.97
N ARG A 14 7.04 -4.59 -4.65
CA ARG A 14 7.70 -5.58 -3.79
C ARG A 14 6.63 -6.31 -2.99
N LEU A 15 6.22 -7.44 -3.53
CA LEU A 15 5.17 -8.24 -2.91
C LEU A 15 5.79 -9.21 -1.91
N ALA A 16 5.07 -9.47 -0.82
CA ALA A 16 5.48 -10.46 0.17
C ALA A 16 5.71 -11.82 -0.49
N ASP A 17 6.80 -12.49 -0.09
CA ASP A 17 7.10 -13.86 -0.54
C ASP A 17 6.14 -14.89 0.11
N GLU A 18 5.56 -14.53 1.26
CA GLU A 18 4.58 -15.34 1.97
C GLU A 18 3.14 -15.02 1.54
N GLU A 19 2.26 -16.02 1.65
CA GLU A 19 0.85 -15.85 1.32
C GLU A 19 0.15 -14.95 2.35
N LEU A 20 -0.23 -13.75 1.94
CA LEU A 20 -1.04 -12.84 2.74
C LEU A 20 -2.53 -13.05 2.45
N ARG A 21 -3.30 -13.36 3.50
CA ARG A 21 -4.75 -13.52 3.39
C ARG A 21 -5.47 -12.37 4.06
N VAL A 22 -6.25 -11.65 3.26
CA VAL A 22 -7.11 -10.57 3.73
C VAL A 22 -8.57 -10.87 3.42
N ARG A 23 -9.47 -10.50 4.33
CA ARG A 23 -10.91 -10.53 4.10
C ARG A 23 -11.39 -9.13 3.75
N ALA A 24 -11.51 -8.84 2.47
CA ALA A 24 -11.98 -7.55 1.97
C ALA A 24 -12.76 -7.74 0.67
N ASP A 25 -13.56 -6.74 0.30
CA ASP A 25 -14.11 -6.68 -1.04
C ASP A 25 -13.02 -6.31 -2.04
N ARG A 26 -12.93 -7.08 -3.12
CA ARG A 26 -11.90 -6.90 -4.14
C ARG A 26 -12.02 -5.55 -4.84
N GLY A 27 -13.23 -5.14 -5.21
CA GLY A 27 -13.46 -3.87 -5.91
C GLY A 27 -13.11 -2.68 -5.03
N GLN A 28 -13.41 -2.75 -3.73
CA GLN A 28 -13.01 -1.72 -2.76
C GLN A 28 -11.49 -1.61 -2.62
N LEU A 29 -10.76 -2.73 -2.52
CA LEU A 29 -9.29 -2.70 -2.48
C LEU A 29 -8.70 -2.12 -3.76
N GLU A 30 -9.23 -2.51 -4.92
CA GLU A 30 -8.82 -1.95 -6.21
C GLU A 30 -9.04 -0.42 -6.24
N GLN A 31 -10.19 0.07 -5.77
CA GLN A 31 -10.47 1.50 -5.71
C GLN A 31 -9.53 2.26 -4.78
N VAL A 32 -9.21 1.70 -3.61
CA VAL A 32 -8.24 2.30 -2.68
C VAL A 32 -6.89 2.45 -3.36
N LEU A 33 -6.40 1.41 -4.04
CA LEU A 33 -5.14 1.45 -4.77
C LEU A 33 -5.16 2.51 -5.89
N ILE A 34 -6.25 2.62 -6.64
CA ILE A 34 -6.39 3.67 -7.67
C ILE A 34 -6.28 5.06 -7.05
N ASN A 35 -6.97 5.32 -5.94
CA ASN A 35 -6.94 6.63 -5.30
C ASN A 35 -5.54 6.99 -4.79
N LEU A 36 -4.83 6.04 -4.17
CA LEU A 36 -3.46 6.25 -3.72
C LEU A 36 -2.50 6.51 -4.88
N VAL A 37 -2.65 5.78 -5.98
CA VAL A 37 -1.84 5.93 -7.19
C VAL A 37 -2.07 7.29 -7.85
N VAL A 38 -3.32 7.75 -7.92
CA VAL A 38 -3.67 9.08 -8.43
C VAL A 38 -3.05 10.17 -7.55
N ASN A 39 -3.22 10.07 -6.24
CA ASN A 39 -2.63 11.04 -5.29
C ASN A 39 -1.10 11.09 -5.39
N ALA A 40 -0.44 9.94 -5.53
CA ALA A 40 1.00 9.87 -5.69
C ALA A 40 1.46 10.53 -6.99
N ARG A 41 0.78 10.27 -8.11
CA ARG A 41 1.05 10.94 -9.39
C ARG A 41 0.91 12.44 -9.27
N ASP A 42 -0.19 12.91 -8.69
CA ASP A 42 -0.48 14.34 -8.59
C ASP A 42 0.57 15.06 -7.71
N ALA A 43 1.19 14.36 -6.76
CA ALA A 43 2.30 14.84 -5.95
C ALA A 43 3.68 14.76 -6.64
N MET A 44 3.80 14.15 -7.83
CA MET A 44 5.05 13.91 -8.56
C MET A 44 5.06 14.57 -9.95
N PRO A 45 5.01 15.92 -10.04
CA PRO A 45 4.96 16.63 -11.31
C PRO A 45 6.19 16.41 -12.21
N ASP A 46 7.37 16.23 -11.62
CA ASP A 46 8.63 15.98 -12.34
C ASP A 46 8.92 14.48 -12.55
N GLY A 47 7.97 13.62 -12.21
CA GLY A 47 8.15 12.17 -12.21
C GLY A 47 8.77 11.63 -10.92
N GLY A 48 9.16 10.35 -10.94
CA GLY A 48 9.70 9.69 -9.75
C GLY A 48 9.48 8.18 -9.76
N THR A 49 9.53 7.56 -8.57
CA THR A 49 9.27 6.13 -8.39
C THR A 49 8.13 5.93 -7.39
N LEU A 50 7.02 5.37 -7.87
CA LEU A 50 5.93 4.89 -7.03
C LEU A 50 6.20 3.43 -6.65
N LYS A 51 6.44 3.19 -5.37
CA LYS A 51 6.71 1.86 -4.84
C LYS A 51 5.49 1.33 -4.09
N LEU A 52 5.04 0.13 -4.46
CA LEU A 52 3.94 -0.59 -3.83
C LEU A 52 4.49 -1.82 -3.14
N GLU A 53 4.23 -1.96 -1.85
CA GLU A 53 4.78 -3.07 -1.05
C GLU A 53 3.69 -3.79 -0.28
N THR A 54 3.83 -5.11 -0.15
CA THR A 54 3.04 -5.93 0.77
C THR A 54 4.00 -6.72 1.65
N HIS A 55 3.68 -6.87 2.93
CA HIS A 55 4.47 -7.63 3.91
C HIS A 55 3.57 -8.03 5.07
N ALA A 56 3.88 -9.16 5.72
CA ALA A 56 3.30 -9.44 7.03
C ALA A 56 3.95 -8.54 8.08
N LEU A 57 3.14 -8.07 9.02
CA LEU A 57 3.55 -7.20 10.10
C LEU A 57 3.19 -7.85 11.43
N ARG A 58 4.18 -7.99 12.33
CA ARG A 58 3.92 -8.40 13.72
C ARG A 58 4.08 -7.21 14.64
N LEU A 59 2.97 -6.81 15.26
CA LEU A 59 2.92 -5.71 16.22
C LEU A 59 3.01 -6.29 17.64
N ALA A 60 4.04 -5.86 18.37
CA ALA A 60 4.18 -6.18 19.79
C ALA A 60 3.30 -5.24 20.63
N ALA A 61 3.01 -5.62 21.88
CA ALA A 61 2.18 -4.80 22.77
C ALA A 61 2.76 -3.40 23.08
N SER A 62 4.06 -3.20 22.85
CA SER A 62 4.74 -1.91 23.01
C SER A 62 4.80 -1.07 21.72
N ASP A 63 4.17 -1.51 20.64
CA ASP A 63 4.23 -0.83 19.34
C ASP A 63 3.29 0.38 19.30
N ASP A 64 3.82 1.55 18.97
CA ASP A 64 3.08 2.82 18.97
C ASP A 64 1.98 2.88 17.89
N ARG A 65 2.09 2.02 16.87
CA ARG A 65 1.09 1.92 15.79
C ARG A 65 -0.23 1.33 16.26
N LEU A 66 -0.24 0.57 17.36
CA LEU A 66 -1.46 -0.02 17.92
C LEU A 66 -2.46 1.07 18.29
N GLU A 67 -2.02 2.11 18.98
CA GLU A 67 -2.90 3.24 19.35
C GLU A 67 -3.29 4.08 18.13
N ARG A 68 -2.33 4.35 17.23
CA ARG A 68 -2.58 5.19 16.05
C ARG A 68 -3.61 4.59 15.11
N TRP A 69 -3.62 3.27 14.97
CA TRP A 69 -4.47 2.54 14.01
C TRP A 69 -5.57 1.74 14.69
N GLU A 70 -5.77 1.90 16.00
CA GLU A 70 -6.76 1.20 16.81
C GLU A 70 -6.68 -0.33 16.62
N LEU A 71 -5.46 -0.87 16.68
CA LEU A 71 -5.15 -2.28 16.50
C LEU A 71 -4.82 -2.96 17.83
N GLU A 72 -4.99 -4.28 17.85
CA GLU A 72 -4.53 -5.14 18.94
C GLU A 72 -3.13 -5.71 18.62
N PRO A 73 -2.33 -6.11 19.63
CA PRO A 73 -1.08 -6.80 19.36
C PRO A 73 -1.32 -8.10 18.58
N GLY A 74 -0.55 -8.35 17.51
CA GLY A 74 -0.82 -9.48 16.64
C GLY A 74 -0.09 -9.46 15.30
N GLY A 75 -0.43 -10.42 14.46
CA GLY A 75 0.00 -10.48 13.06
C GLY A 75 -1.03 -9.85 12.13
N TYR A 76 -0.56 -9.05 11.18
CA TYR A 76 -1.33 -8.29 10.19
C TYR A 76 -0.74 -8.46 8.79
#